data_AF-A0A9E1HT61-F1
#
_entry.id   AF-A0A9E1HT61-F1
#
_cell.length_a   1.000
_cell.length_b   1.000
_cell.length_c   1.000
_cell.angle_alpha   90.00
_cell.angle_beta   90.00
_cell.angle_gamma   90.00
#
_symmetry.space_group_name_H-M   'P 1'
#
loop_
_entity.id
_entity.type
_entity.pdbx_description
1 polymer ?
#
loop_
_entity_poly.entity_id
_entity_poly.type
_entity_poly.pdbx_seq_one_letter_code
_entity_poly.pdbx_strand_id
1 'polypeptide(L)' 'MILNPVIQGGTEEKVYKITDKAGGSFPASAKAGEFVSPNEPNAPNSIKTQSGKIVPFRSKFGDIYFIMPAEDVIVE' A
#
# COMPACT_ATOMS: atom_id res chain seq x y z
N MET A 1 25.31 -40.81 1.02
CA MET A 1 23.99 -40.24 1.35
C MET A 1 24.03 -38.77 0.93
N ILE A 2 23.18 -38.37 -0.01
CA ILE A 2 23.09 -36.98 -0.47
C ILE A 2 21.95 -36.33 0.31
N LEU A 3 22.24 -35.30 1.09
CA LEU A 3 21.21 -34.45 1.69
C LEU A 3 20.57 -33.64 0.58
N ASN A 4 19.25 -33.79 0.39
CA ASN A 4 18.48 -32.84 -0.38
C ASN A 4 18.48 -31.50 0.37
N PRO A 5 18.88 -30.38 -0.26
CA PRO A 5 18.65 -29.07 0.34
C PRO A 5 17.13 -28.86 0.45
N VAL A 6 16.63 -28.76 1.68
CA VAL A 6 15.29 -28.26 1.95
C VAL A 6 15.30 -26.78 1.57
N ILE A 7 14.69 -26.45 0.43
CA ILE A 7 14.39 -25.06 0.11
C ILE A 7 13.22 -24.66 0.99
N GLN A 8 13.52 -24.10 2.17
CA GLN A 8 12.55 -23.34 2.96
C GLN A 8 12.30 -22.01 2.24
N GLY A 9 11.48 -22.06 1.20
CA GLY A 9 10.94 -20.89 0.51
C GLY A 9 9.88 -20.23 1.39
N GLY A 10 10.32 -19.48 2.40
CA GLY A 10 9.46 -18.54 3.10
C GLY A 10 9.28 -17.32 2.22
N THR A 11 8.27 -17.30 1.36
CA THR A 11 7.81 -16.05 0.74
C THR A 11 7.13 -15.22 1.82
N GLU A 12 7.90 -14.51 2.63
CA GLU A 12 7.34 -13.41 3.40
C GLU A 12 6.74 -12.40 2.41
N GLU A 13 5.42 -12.19 2.50
CA GLU A 13 4.74 -11.22 1.66
C GLU A 13 5.30 -9.83 1.96
N LYS A 14 5.89 -9.21 0.94
CA LYS A 14 6.51 -7.88 1.05
C LYS A 14 5.45 -6.85 1.44
N VAL A 15 5.72 -6.14 2.53
CA VAL A 15 4.92 -5.00 3.01
C VAL A 15 5.56 -3.70 2.51
N TYR A 16 4.72 -2.77 2.05
CA TYR A 16 5.11 -1.49 1.45
C TYR A 16 4.68 -0.33 2.32
N LYS A 17 5.47 0.75 2.32
CA LYS A 17 5.24 1.92 3.18
C LYS A 17 4.26 2.88 2.53
N ILE A 18 3.47 3.54 3.38
CA ILE A 18 2.56 4.62 3.02
C ILE A 18 3.01 5.86 3.78
N THR A 19 3.39 6.91 3.06
CA THR A 19 3.76 8.19 3.66
C THR A 19 2.60 9.17 3.49
N ASP A 20 1.83 9.38 4.54
CA ASP A 20 0.70 10.29 4.55
C ASP A 20 1.12 11.73 4.88
N LYS A 21 1.20 12.59 3.86
CA LYS A 21 1.43 14.03 4.03
C LYS A 21 0.13 14.83 4.01
N ALA A 22 -0.97 14.23 3.57
CA ALA A 22 -2.28 14.86 3.49
C ALA A 22 -2.97 14.92 4.86
N GLY A 23 -2.53 14.09 5.83
CA GLY A 23 -3.19 13.97 7.12
C GLY A 23 -4.53 13.25 7.03
N GLY A 24 -4.62 12.26 6.11
CA GLY A 24 -5.76 11.36 5.97
C GLY A 24 -5.84 10.28 7.05
N SER A 25 -4.81 10.14 7.88
CA SER A 25 -4.69 9.04 8.86
C SER A 25 -4.71 7.67 8.18
N PHE A 26 -4.03 7.55 7.04
CA PHE A 26 -3.79 6.26 6.39
C PHE A 26 -2.93 5.34 7.27
N PRO A 27 -3.07 4.00 7.17
CA PRO A 27 -2.16 3.09 7.84
C PRO A 27 -0.73 3.31 7.34
N ALA A 28 0.28 3.09 8.20
CA ALA A 28 1.68 3.35 7.86
C ALA A 28 2.25 2.41 6.77
N SER A 29 1.59 1.28 6.53
CA SER A 29 2.03 0.28 5.56
C SER A 29 0.90 -0.68 5.18
N ALA A 30 0.99 -1.26 3.98
CA ALA A 30 0.06 -2.27 3.50
C ALA A 30 0.76 -3.25 2.53
N LYS A 31 0.14 -4.40 2.26
CA LYS A 31 0.63 -5.36 1.28
C LYS A 31 0.18 -4.98 -0.13
N ALA A 32 0.94 -5.38 -1.16
CA ALA A 32 0.50 -5.17 -2.54
C ALA A 32 -0.86 -5.84 -2.80
N GLY A 33 -1.77 -5.11 -3.44
CA GLY A 33 -3.14 -5.54 -3.72
C GLY A 33 -4.14 -5.31 -2.59
N GLU A 34 -3.68 -4.89 -1.40
CA GLU A 34 -4.56 -4.60 -0.27
C GLU A 34 -5.36 -3.31 -0.50
N PHE A 35 -6.59 -3.30 0.02
CA PHE A 35 -7.44 -2.11 0.03
C PHE A 35 -7.02 -1.21 1.18
N VAL A 36 -6.64 0.03 0.87
CA VAL A 36 -6.15 0.99 1.85
C VAL A 36 -7.07 2.20 1.87
N SER A 37 -7.68 2.46 3.03
CA SER A 37 -8.55 3.60 3.30
C SER A 37 -8.01 4.45 4.46
N PRO A 38 -8.33 5.75 4.50
CA PRO A 38 -8.02 6.60 5.64
C PRO A 38 -8.90 6.25 6.85
N ASN A 39 -8.41 6.53 8.07
CA ASN A 39 -9.23 6.42 9.29
C ASN A 39 -10.10 7.66 9.53
N GLU A 40 -9.74 8.81 8.94
CA GLU A 40 -10.47 10.06 9.07
C GLU A 40 -10.90 10.58 7.69
N PRO A 41 -12.03 11.31 7.59
CA PRO A 41 -12.62 11.70 6.30
C PRO A 41 -11.86 12.80 5.53
N ASN A 42 -10.57 13.01 5.80
CA ASN A 42 -9.76 13.92 5.01
C ASN A 42 -9.48 13.32 3.64
N ALA A 43 -10.02 13.95 2.60
CA ALA A 43 -9.78 13.56 1.23
C ALA A 43 -8.38 14.04 0.78
N PRO A 44 -7.42 13.13 0.58
CA PRO A 44 -6.14 13.49 -0.05
C PRO A 44 -6.33 14.00 -1.49
N ASN A 45 -5.41 14.85 -1.94
CA ASN A 45 -5.40 15.41 -3.29
C ASN A 45 -4.88 14.40 -4.33
N SER A 46 -3.85 13.63 -3.97
CA SER A 46 -3.26 12.62 -4.87
C SER A 46 -2.49 11.53 -4.12
N ILE A 47 -2.36 10.35 -4.74
CA ILE A 47 -1.38 9.34 -4.32
C ILE A 47 -0.43 9.11 -5.47
N LYS A 48 0.85 9.06 -5.14
CA LYS A 48 1.92 8.72 -6.08
C LYS A 48 2.78 7.63 -5.48
N THR A 49 3.29 6.72 -6.31
CA THR A 49 4.39 5.85 -5.91
C THR A 49 5.67 6.67 -5.73
N GLN A 50 6.68 6.12 -5.05
CA GLN A 50 7.99 6.78 -4.94
C GLN A 50 8.65 7.05 -6.31
N SER A 51 8.36 6.23 -7.32
CA SER A 51 8.78 6.48 -8.72
C SER A 51 7.97 7.56 -9.43
N GLY A 52 7.00 8.18 -8.77
CA GLY A 52 6.19 9.28 -9.31
C GLY A 52 4.98 8.85 -10.12
N LYS A 53 4.63 7.56 -10.15
CA LYS A 53 3.43 7.08 -10.85
C LYS A 53 2.18 7.41 -10.04
N ILE A 54 1.15 7.93 -10.69
CA ILE A 54 -0.12 8.23 -10.05
C ILE A 54 -0.83 6.92 -9.70
N VAL A 55 -1.26 6.79 -8.45
CA VAL A 55 -2.12 5.71 -7.97
C VAL A 55 -3.55 6.26 -7.91
N PRO A 56 -4.51 5.65 -8.64
CA PRO A 56 -5.86 6.18 -8.70
C PRO A 56 -6.63 5.95 -7.40
N PHE A 57 -7.28 7.01 -6.92
CA PHE A 57 -8.31 6.89 -5.90
C PHE A 57 -9.56 6.21 -6.44
N ARG A 58 -10.21 5.46 -5.57
CA ARG A 58 -11.52 4.86 -5.81
C ARG A 58 -12.43 5.27 -4.68
N SER A 59 -13.72 5.38 -4.99
CA SER A 59 -14.76 5.56 -3.98
C SER A 59 -15.83 4.50 -4.15
N LYS A 60 -16.26 3.92 -3.02
CA LYS A 60 -17.38 2.98 -2.99
C LYS A 60 -18.17 3.22 -1.71
N PHE A 61 -19.49 3.41 -1.84
CA PHE A 61 -20.39 3.66 -0.71
C PHE A 61 -20.02 4.84 0.19
N GLY A 62 -19.29 5.83 -0.32
CA GLY A 62 -18.86 7.01 0.44
C GLY A 62 -17.43 6.92 1.00
N ASP A 63 -16.83 5.72 1.01
CA ASP A 63 -15.46 5.53 1.46
C ASP A 63 -14.46 5.76 0.32
N ILE A 64 -13.38 6.48 0.61
CA ILE A 64 -12.25 6.70 -0.31
C ILE A 64 -11.17 5.66 0.00
N TYR A 65 -10.67 4.98 -1.02
CA TYR A 65 -9.59 4.02 -0.87
C TYR A 65 -8.71 3.94 -2.12
N PHE A 66 -7.56 3.30 -1.99
CA PHE A 66 -6.74 2.88 -3.12
C PHE A 66 -6.34 1.41 -2.95
N ILE A 67 -5.83 0.82 -4.03
CA ILE A 67 -5.27 -0.53 -4.00
C ILE A 67 -3.75 -0.36 -3.93
N MET A 68 -3.14 -0.89 -2.88
CA MET A 68 -1.70 -0.71 -2.64
C MET A 68 -0.89 -1.29 -3.80
N PRO A 69 -0.06 -0.50 -4.49
CA PRO A 69 0.82 -1.03 -5.53
C PRO A 69 1.95 -1.86 -4.92
N ALA A 70 2.69 -2.58 -5.76
CA ALA A 70 3.91 -3.28 -5.37
C ALA A 70 5.10 -2.31 -5.20
N GLU A 71 4.85 -1.15 -4.60
CA GLU A 71 5.78 -0.05 -4.41
C GLU A 71 5.32 0.85 -3.24
N ASP A 72 6.26 1.49 -2.55
CA ASP A 72 5.95 2.49 -1.53
C ASP A 72 5.20 3.69 -2.15
N VAL A 73 4.30 4.29 -1.37
CA VAL A 73 3.46 5.40 -1.82
C VAL A 73 3.58 6.62 -0.92
N ILE A 74 3.29 7.78 -1.52
CA ILE A 74 3.18 9.09 -0.88
C ILE A 74 1.76 9.60 -1.15
N VAL A 75 1.05 9.96 -0.09
CA VAL A 75 -0.26 10.60 -0.14
C VAL A 75 -0.08 12.11 0.09
N GLU A 76 -0.58 12.94 -0.82
CA GLU A 76 -0.46 14.41 -0.83
C GLU A 76 -1.84 15.09 -0.87
#